data_AF-A0A3M4JSD5-F1
#
_entry.id   AF-A0A3M4JSD5-F1
#
_cell.length_a   1.000
_cell.length_b   1.000
_cell.length_c   1.000
_cell.angle_alpha   90.00
_cell.angle_beta   90.00
_cell.angle_gamma   90.00
#
_symmetry.space_group_name_H-M   'P 1'
#
loop_
_entity.id
_entity.type
_entity.pdbx_description
1 polymer ?
#
loop_
_entity_poly.entity_id
_entity_poly.type
_entity_poly.pdbx_seq_one_letter_code
_entity_poly.pdbx_strand_id
1 'polypeptide(L)'
;MGLDVCPGQVEKKSELATQDNSTRPVVDEGTPAVPSYETPYKPLGSPQKKVLQGKVETRTATRDEVAQLDWDRRFSNRRQRGVDRFWSDERKRLRGGEEGTRDWSPEQADDIIKNKRPKFDDKTIEGHHMYNALDYPQLADKYFNIYPATRDEHLYRWHGGNFQNETLGKPLNPLVPEDF
;
A
#
# COMPACT_ATOMS: atom_id res chain seq x y z
N MET A 1 -2.28 28.12 -75.02
CA MET A 1 -0.85 28.37 -75.31
C MET A 1 -0.28 29.10 -74.09
N GLY A 2 0.73 28.68 -73.34
CA GLY A 2 1.36 27.39 -73.02
C GLY A 2 1.56 27.40 -71.48
N LEU A 3 1.41 26.28 -70.77
CA LEU A 3 2.45 25.30 -70.43
C LEU A 3 3.80 25.92 -70.01
N ASP A 4 4.06 25.89 -68.69
CA ASP A 4 5.33 25.39 -68.17
C ASP A 4 5.13 24.77 -66.77
N VAL A 5 5.85 23.68 -66.52
CA VAL A 5 5.65 22.65 -65.49
C VAL A 5 6.95 22.45 -64.70
N CYS A 6 6.85 22.51 -63.36
CA CYS A 6 7.61 21.79 -62.29
C CYS A 6 9.16 21.86 -62.23
N PRO A 7 9.84 21.30 -61.18
CA PRO A 7 9.40 20.82 -59.84
C PRO A 7 10.25 21.38 -58.66
N GLY A 8 9.82 21.08 -57.42
CA GLY A 8 10.67 21.23 -56.23
C GLY A 8 9.98 20.83 -54.93
N GLN A 9 10.01 19.53 -54.61
CA GLN A 9 9.61 18.98 -53.29
C GLN A 9 10.62 19.41 -52.21
N VAL A 10 10.14 19.89 -51.07
CA VAL A 10 10.71 19.54 -49.75
C VAL A 10 9.57 19.45 -48.74
N GLU A 11 9.34 18.24 -48.25
CA GLU A 11 8.46 17.93 -47.13
C GLU A 11 8.93 18.66 -45.86
N LYS A 12 8.02 19.34 -45.17
CA LYS A 12 8.17 19.65 -43.74
C LYS A 12 7.02 19.01 -42.99
N LYS A 13 7.28 17.80 -42.47
CA LYS A 13 6.65 17.32 -41.24
C LYS A 13 7.07 18.26 -40.11
N SER A 14 6.10 18.85 -39.40
CA SER A 14 6.31 19.26 -38.02
C SER A 14 5.09 18.83 -37.22
N GLU A 15 5.36 17.97 -36.25
CA GLU A 15 4.42 17.24 -35.41
C GLU A 15 3.49 18.19 -34.64
N LEU A 16 2.18 17.92 -34.73
CA LEU A 16 1.19 18.54 -33.87
C LEU A 16 1.04 17.68 -32.62
N ALA A 17 1.55 18.22 -31.52
CA ALA A 17 1.42 17.85 -30.11
C ALA A 17 0.39 16.76 -29.77
N THR A 18 0.88 15.57 -29.43
CA THR A 18 0.18 14.61 -28.59
C THR A 18 0.11 15.19 -27.18
N GLN A 19 -1.08 15.55 -26.70
CA GLN A 19 -1.33 15.82 -25.29
C GLN A 19 -1.25 14.50 -24.54
N ASP A 20 -0.08 14.21 -23.98
CA ASP A 20 0.11 13.14 -23.01
C ASP A 20 -0.43 13.61 -21.64
N ASN A 21 -1.70 13.33 -21.39
CA ASN A 21 -2.34 13.56 -20.10
C ASN A 21 -2.17 12.29 -19.25
N SER A 22 -0.97 12.10 -18.71
CA SER A 22 -0.69 11.09 -17.68
C SER A 22 0.30 11.65 -16.67
N THR A 23 -0.09 12.74 -16.00
CA THR A 23 0.52 13.10 -14.73
C THR A 23 -0.18 12.31 -13.63
N ARG A 24 0.20 11.04 -13.48
CA ARG A 24 0.02 10.33 -12.21
C ARG A 24 0.76 11.14 -11.14
N PRO A 25 0.23 11.29 -9.91
CA PRO A 25 0.98 11.96 -8.86
C PRO A 25 2.18 11.07 -8.51
N VAL A 26 3.32 11.38 -9.11
CA VAL A 26 4.62 11.00 -8.58
C VAL A 26 4.67 11.69 -7.23
N VAL A 27 4.61 10.90 -6.15
CA VAL A 27 5.05 11.36 -4.84
C VAL A 27 6.54 11.65 -4.98
N ASP A 28 6.80 12.90 -5.37
CA ASP A 28 8.06 13.62 -5.28
C ASP A 28 8.70 13.31 -3.92
N GLU A 29 10.02 13.12 -3.88
CA GLU A 29 10.76 12.90 -2.63
C GLU A 29 10.72 14.20 -1.80
N GLY A 30 9.57 14.42 -1.18
CA GLY A 30 9.25 15.54 -0.33
C GLY A 30 10.05 15.43 0.94
N THR A 31 11.22 16.04 0.93
CA THR A 31 11.91 16.48 2.13
C THR A 31 10.90 17.30 2.96
N PRO A 32 10.68 17.00 4.25
CA PRO A 32 11.52 16.15 5.10
C PRO A 32 11.20 14.66 5.02
N ALA A 33 12.26 13.85 5.10
CA ALA A 33 12.14 12.41 5.33
C ALA A 33 11.16 12.16 6.48
N VAL A 34 10.20 11.25 6.27
CA VAL A 34 9.29 10.83 7.33
C VAL A 34 10.14 10.34 8.51
N PRO A 35 9.98 10.90 9.72
CA PRO A 35 10.82 10.51 10.85
C PRO A 35 10.47 9.11 11.32
N SER A 36 11.48 8.29 11.66
CA SER A 36 11.26 7.02 12.36
C SER A 36 11.26 7.21 13.87
N TYR A 37 10.58 6.31 14.58
CA TYR A 37 10.50 6.31 16.04
C TYR A 37 10.67 4.91 16.59
N GLU A 38 11.44 4.78 17.67
CA GLU A 38 11.53 3.52 18.39
C GLU A 38 10.24 3.23 19.16
N THR A 39 9.88 1.95 19.20
CA THR A 39 8.77 1.46 20.00
C THR A 39 9.30 0.83 21.29
N PRO A 40 8.57 0.96 22.42
CA PRO A 40 9.06 0.45 23.71
C PRO A 40 9.14 -1.07 23.77
N TYR A 41 8.44 -1.78 22.88
CA TYR A 41 8.38 -3.23 22.82
C TYR A 41 8.34 -3.72 21.36
N LYS A 42 8.64 -5.00 21.15
CA LYS A 42 8.45 -5.68 19.87
C LYS A 42 7.12 -6.47 19.86
N PRO A 43 6.48 -6.65 18.68
CA PRO A 43 5.28 -7.47 18.56
C PRO A 43 5.53 -8.88 19.05
N LEU A 44 4.52 -9.46 19.71
CA LEU A 44 4.60 -10.80 20.27
C LEU A 44 4.17 -11.83 19.23
N GLY A 45 4.99 -12.87 19.06
CA GLY A 45 4.55 -14.07 18.33
C GLY A 45 3.43 -14.79 19.08
N SER A 46 2.59 -15.54 18.37
CA SER A 46 1.46 -16.30 18.97
C SER A 46 1.86 -17.17 20.17
N PRO A 47 3.01 -17.89 20.17
CA PRO A 47 3.43 -18.65 21.35
C PRO A 47 3.78 -17.77 22.55
N GLN A 48 4.53 -16.68 22.33
CA GLN A 48 4.92 -15.74 23.39
C GLN A 48 3.69 -15.09 24.02
N LYS A 49 2.73 -14.68 23.18
CA LYS A 49 1.47 -14.11 23.63
C LYS A 49 0.69 -15.05 24.55
N LYS A 50 0.58 -16.34 24.18
CA LYS A 50 -0.07 -17.37 25.02
C LYS A 50 0.63 -17.54 26.37
N VAL A 51 1.97 -17.56 26.38
CA VAL A 51 2.75 -17.66 27.63
C VAL A 51 2.47 -16.47 28.54
N LEU A 52 2.52 -15.24 28.02
CA LEU A 52 2.26 -14.04 28.83
C LEU A 52 0.80 -14.00 29.33
N GLN A 53 -0.17 -14.39 28.49
CA GLN A 53 -1.57 -14.49 28.91
C GLN A 53 -1.76 -15.48 30.07
N GLY A 54 -1.16 -16.68 30.00
CA GLY A 54 -1.21 -17.64 31.10
C GLY A 54 -0.55 -17.12 32.39
N LYS A 55 0.53 -16.35 32.28
CA LYS A 55 1.14 -15.67 33.45
C LYS A 55 0.21 -14.61 34.05
N VAL A 56 -0.52 -13.86 33.23
CA VAL A 56 -1.51 -12.87 33.70
C VAL A 56 -2.66 -13.56 34.41
N GLU A 57 -3.20 -14.64 33.84
CA GLU A 57 -4.28 -15.44 34.42
C GLU A 57 -3.90 -16.04 35.79
N THR A 58 -2.67 -16.57 35.89
CA THR A 58 -2.12 -17.13 37.12
C THR A 58 -1.57 -16.07 38.09
N ARG A 59 -1.66 -14.78 37.74
CA ARG A 59 -1.13 -13.64 38.52
C ARG A 59 0.38 -13.75 38.82
N THR A 60 1.13 -14.41 37.94
CA THR A 60 2.59 -14.56 38.03
C THR A 60 3.34 -13.60 37.10
N ALA A 61 2.63 -12.87 36.23
CA ALA A 61 3.22 -11.91 35.32
C ALA A 61 3.84 -10.70 36.05
N THR A 62 5.00 -10.28 35.56
CA THR A 62 5.63 -9.02 35.98
C THR A 62 4.89 -7.81 35.39
N ARG A 63 5.14 -6.61 35.94
CA ARG A 63 4.58 -5.37 35.39
C ARG A 63 5.00 -5.12 33.94
N ASP A 64 6.24 -5.46 33.59
CA ASP A 64 6.77 -5.28 32.25
C ASP A 64 6.14 -6.25 31.24
N GLU A 65 5.93 -7.51 31.63
CA GLU A 65 5.21 -8.50 30.80
C GLU A 65 3.76 -8.08 30.52
N VAL A 66 3.08 -7.52 31.51
CA VAL A 66 1.73 -6.95 31.33
C VAL A 66 1.77 -5.75 30.37
N ALA A 67 2.76 -4.87 30.52
CA ALA A 67 2.92 -3.71 29.66
C ALA A 67 3.22 -4.11 28.20
N GLN A 68 4.08 -5.11 27.98
CA GLN A 68 4.36 -5.65 26.64
C GLN A 68 3.11 -6.26 26.01
N LEU A 69 2.32 -7.04 26.76
CA LEU A 69 1.09 -7.65 26.26
C LEU A 69 0.03 -6.61 25.89
N ASP A 70 -0.14 -5.57 26.72
CA ASP A 70 -1.06 -4.46 26.43
C ASP A 70 -0.59 -3.63 25.23
N TRP A 71 0.72 -3.36 25.15
CA TRP A 71 1.32 -2.68 24.01
C TRP A 71 1.10 -3.46 22.71
N ASP A 72 1.37 -4.77 22.68
CA ASP A 72 1.16 -5.63 21.50
C ASP A 72 -0.29 -5.59 21.03
N ARG A 73 -1.25 -5.70 21.98
CA ARG A 73 -2.67 -5.58 21.69
C ARG A 73 -3.01 -4.22 21.06
N ARG A 74 -2.54 -3.13 21.67
CA ARG A 74 -2.81 -1.76 21.17
C ARG A 74 -2.18 -1.53 19.80
N PHE A 75 -0.95 -2.00 19.61
CA PHE A 75 -0.21 -1.86 18.35
C PHE A 75 -0.87 -2.66 17.22
N SER A 76 -1.25 -3.92 17.49
CA SER A 76 -2.01 -4.76 16.54
C SER A 76 -3.33 -4.09 16.14
N ASN A 77 -4.10 -3.59 17.10
CA ASN A 77 -5.35 -2.86 16.83
C ASN A 77 -5.11 -1.57 16.02
N ARG A 78 -4.01 -0.87 16.28
CA ARG A 78 -3.62 0.35 15.56
C ARG A 78 -3.33 0.05 14.09
N ARG A 79 -2.56 -1.00 13.82
CA ARG A 79 -2.26 -1.47 12.45
C ARG A 79 -3.51 -1.91 11.70
N GLN A 80 -4.36 -2.71 12.34
CA GLN A 80 -5.60 -3.20 11.74
C GLN A 80 -6.53 -2.02 11.39
N ARG A 81 -6.62 -1.01 12.27
CA ARG A 81 -7.40 0.19 12.00
C ARG A 81 -6.94 0.95 10.75
N GLY A 82 -5.64 0.95 10.44
CA GLY A 82 -5.11 1.53 9.19
C GLY A 82 -5.69 0.81 7.96
N VAL A 83 -5.63 -0.52 7.97
CA VAL A 83 -6.18 -1.38 6.90
C VAL A 83 -7.69 -1.21 6.79
N ASP A 84 -8.42 -1.22 7.90
CA ASP A 84 -9.87 -1.06 7.91
C ASP A 84 -10.30 0.31 7.36
N ARG A 85 -9.59 1.38 7.74
CA ARG A 85 -9.83 2.73 7.22
C ARG A 85 -9.55 2.82 5.73
N PHE A 86 -8.50 2.15 5.24
CA PHE A 86 -8.22 2.07 3.81
C PHE A 86 -9.40 1.45 3.06
N TRP A 87 -9.84 0.25 3.44
CA TRP A 87 -10.96 -0.39 2.75
C TRP A 87 -12.27 0.37 2.88
N SER A 88 -12.48 1.07 4.00
CA SER A 88 -13.64 1.96 4.18
C SER A 88 -13.58 3.19 3.27
N ASP A 89 -12.41 3.80 3.09
CA ASP A 89 -12.21 4.94 2.18
C ASP A 89 -12.38 4.50 0.73
N GLU A 90 -11.77 3.37 0.36
CA GLU A 90 -11.87 2.77 -0.97
C GLU A 90 -13.33 2.51 -1.37
N ARG A 91 -14.08 1.88 -0.47
CA ARG A 91 -15.52 1.66 -0.64
C ARG A 91 -16.31 2.95 -0.77
N LYS A 92 -15.93 4.00 -0.03
CA LYS A 92 -16.60 5.30 -0.10
C LYS A 92 -16.37 5.96 -1.47
N ARG A 93 -15.14 5.94 -1.98
CA ARG A 93 -14.76 6.47 -3.31
C ARG A 93 -15.56 5.81 -4.42
N LEU A 94 -15.51 4.48 -4.48
CA LEU A 94 -16.17 3.69 -5.52
C LEU A 94 -17.70 3.88 -5.50
N ARG A 95 -18.31 4.01 -4.31
CA ARG A 95 -19.75 4.33 -4.18
C ARG A 95 -20.09 5.75 -4.62
N GLY A 96 -19.15 6.69 -4.46
CA GLY A 96 -19.29 8.07 -4.89
C GLY A 96 -19.06 8.28 -6.38
N GLY A 97 -18.63 7.25 -7.11
CA GLY A 97 -18.21 7.37 -8.52
C GLY A 97 -16.83 8.02 -8.68
N GLU A 98 -16.06 8.13 -7.61
CA GLU A 98 -14.66 8.53 -7.67
C GLU A 98 -13.78 7.35 -8.10
N GLU A 99 -12.62 7.65 -8.69
CA GLU A 99 -11.60 6.64 -8.98
C GLU A 99 -11.05 6.02 -7.68
N GLY A 100 -10.76 4.72 -7.77
CA GLY A 100 -10.09 3.99 -6.69
C GLY A 100 -8.61 4.34 -6.58
N THR A 101 -7.96 3.78 -5.56
CA THR A 101 -6.49 3.84 -5.39
C THR A 101 -5.74 2.91 -6.33
N ARG A 102 -6.45 2.01 -7.00
CA ARG A 102 -5.97 1.08 -8.04
C ARG A 102 -6.96 1.07 -9.21
N ASP A 103 -6.50 0.52 -10.33
CA ASP A 103 -7.33 0.28 -11.51
C ASP A 103 -8.20 -0.98 -11.29
N TRP A 104 -9.18 -0.87 -10.40
CA TRP A 104 -10.06 -2.00 -10.07
C TRP A 104 -10.91 -2.43 -11.26
N SER A 105 -10.96 -3.74 -11.52
CA SER A 105 -11.95 -4.29 -12.43
C SER A 105 -13.38 -4.02 -11.91
N PRO A 106 -14.40 -4.02 -12.77
CA PRO A 106 -15.79 -3.88 -12.33
C PRO A 106 -16.20 -4.87 -11.24
N GLU A 107 -15.71 -6.11 -11.32
CA GLU A 107 -15.96 -7.17 -10.34
C GLU A 107 -15.26 -6.88 -9.02
N GLN A 108 -14.00 -6.44 -9.06
CA GLN A 108 -13.24 -6.07 -7.86
C GLN A 108 -13.89 -4.86 -7.15
N ALA A 109 -14.31 -3.85 -7.92
CA ALA A 109 -15.00 -2.69 -7.39
C ALA A 109 -16.34 -3.08 -6.73
N ASP A 110 -17.12 -3.96 -7.35
CA ASP A 110 -18.37 -4.49 -6.78
C ASP A 110 -18.13 -5.25 -5.46
N ASP A 111 -17.08 -6.08 -5.39
CA ASP A 111 -16.67 -6.75 -4.16
C ASP A 111 -16.35 -5.74 -3.04
N ILE A 112 -15.55 -4.71 -3.33
CA ILE A 112 -15.23 -3.65 -2.36
C ILE A 112 -16.51 -2.93 -1.91
N ILE A 113 -17.41 -2.57 -2.83
CA ILE A 113 -18.69 -1.91 -2.53
C ILE A 113 -19.56 -2.78 -1.61
N LYS A 114 -19.56 -4.09 -1.81
CA LYS A 114 -20.23 -5.12 -1.00
C LYS A 114 -19.50 -5.47 0.29
N ASN A 115 -18.43 -4.74 0.63
CA ASN A 115 -17.62 -4.95 1.82
C ASN A 115 -16.93 -6.34 1.86
N LYS A 116 -16.61 -6.87 0.68
CA LYS A 116 -15.75 -8.03 0.49
C LYS A 116 -14.33 -7.58 0.13
N ARG A 117 -13.37 -8.50 0.21
CA ARG A 117 -12.02 -8.26 -0.30
C ARG A 117 -11.98 -8.70 -1.77
N PRO A 118 -11.51 -7.85 -2.69
CA PRO A 118 -11.40 -8.22 -4.09
C PRO A 118 -10.31 -9.28 -4.27
N LYS A 119 -10.31 -9.91 -5.45
CA LYS A 119 -9.36 -10.96 -5.82
C LYS A 119 -8.71 -10.68 -7.17
N PHE A 120 -7.51 -11.24 -7.35
CA PHE A 120 -6.80 -11.32 -8.61
C PHE A 120 -6.27 -12.75 -8.76
N ASP A 121 -6.60 -13.44 -9.85
CA ASP A 121 -6.24 -14.86 -10.08
C ASP A 121 -6.51 -15.76 -8.85
N ASP A 122 -7.73 -15.69 -8.31
CA ASP A 122 -8.18 -16.36 -7.08
C ASP A 122 -7.45 -16.00 -5.77
N LYS A 123 -6.42 -15.15 -5.82
CA LYS A 123 -5.70 -14.64 -4.66
C LYS A 123 -6.41 -13.41 -4.11
N THR A 124 -6.60 -13.39 -2.79
CA THR A 124 -7.15 -12.21 -2.11
C THR A 124 -6.17 -11.04 -2.19
N ILE A 125 -6.68 -9.86 -2.51
CA ILE A 125 -5.94 -8.60 -2.44
C ILE A 125 -6.08 -8.06 -1.01
N GLU A 126 -4.94 -7.86 -0.35
CA GLU A 126 -4.86 -7.42 1.05
C GLU A 126 -4.26 -6.02 1.14
N GLY A 127 -4.59 -5.30 2.22
CA GLY A 127 -4.01 -3.99 2.49
C GLY A 127 -2.70 -4.13 3.26
N HIS A 128 -1.60 -3.66 2.69
CA HIS A 128 -0.26 -3.74 3.27
C HIS A 128 0.31 -2.36 3.61
N HIS A 129 1.12 -2.26 4.67
CA HIS A 129 1.74 -0.99 5.06
C HIS A 129 2.92 -0.63 4.13
N MET A 130 2.89 0.55 3.52
CA MET A 130 3.97 1.04 2.64
C MET A 130 5.21 1.48 3.43
N TYR A 131 5.01 2.18 4.54
CA TYR A 131 6.01 2.44 5.58
C TYR A 131 5.84 1.40 6.69
N ASN A 132 6.93 0.74 7.07
CA ASN A 132 6.94 -0.23 8.17
C ASN A 132 6.27 0.35 9.43
N ALA A 133 5.22 -0.31 9.92
CA ALA A 133 4.46 0.17 11.07
C ALA A 133 5.27 0.22 12.37
N LEU A 134 6.36 -0.55 12.50
CA LEU A 134 7.23 -0.54 13.68
C LEU A 134 8.15 0.67 13.72
N ASP A 135 8.75 1.02 12.58
CA ASP A 135 9.66 2.17 12.48
C ASP A 135 8.88 3.47 12.32
N TYR A 136 7.65 3.39 11.78
CA TYR A 136 6.75 4.52 11.56
C TYR A 136 5.40 4.35 12.31
N PRO A 137 5.41 4.21 13.66
CA PRO A 137 4.19 3.94 14.42
C PRO A 137 3.16 5.08 14.34
N GLN A 138 3.58 6.31 14.06
CA GLN A 138 2.71 7.45 13.76
C GLN A 138 1.88 7.26 12.49
N LEU A 139 2.35 6.44 11.54
CA LEU A 139 1.67 6.10 10.29
C LEU A 139 0.85 4.80 10.36
N ALA A 140 0.98 4.01 11.42
CA ALA A 140 0.41 2.66 11.50
C ALA A 140 -1.14 2.60 11.34
N ASP A 141 -1.86 3.67 11.72
CA ASP A 141 -3.32 3.76 11.59
C ASP A 141 -3.80 4.69 10.47
N LYS A 142 -2.89 5.11 9.60
CA LYS A 142 -3.16 6.01 8.48
C LYS A 142 -3.50 5.20 7.24
N TYR A 143 -4.68 5.42 6.69
CA TYR A 143 -5.16 4.69 5.51
C TYR A 143 -4.31 4.97 4.28
N PHE A 144 -3.77 6.19 4.14
CA PHE A 144 -2.87 6.54 3.04
C PHE A 144 -1.53 5.80 3.10
N ASN A 145 -1.18 5.15 4.22
CA ASN A 145 0.00 4.30 4.34
C ASN A 145 -0.31 2.84 3.96
N ILE A 146 -1.49 2.56 3.41
CA ILE A 146 -1.89 1.23 3.00
C ILE A 146 -1.87 1.15 1.48
N TYR A 147 -1.24 0.11 0.96
CA TYR A 147 -1.23 -0.24 -0.44
C TYR A 147 -1.90 -1.62 -0.61
N PRO A 148 -2.94 -1.72 -1.45
CA PRO A 148 -3.57 -3.00 -1.76
C PRO A 148 -2.70 -3.81 -2.74
N ALA A 149 -2.35 -5.04 -2.39
CA ALA A 149 -1.58 -5.93 -3.26
C ALA A 149 -2.01 -7.37 -3.05
N THR A 150 -1.68 -8.25 -4.00
CA THR A 150 -1.64 -9.68 -3.67
C THR A 150 -0.42 -9.97 -2.80
N ARG A 151 -0.42 -11.15 -2.16
CA ARG A 151 0.73 -11.60 -1.38
C ARG A 151 2.03 -11.66 -2.19
N ASP A 152 1.97 -12.02 -3.47
CA ASP A 152 3.16 -12.23 -4.29
C ASP A 152 3.73 -10.89 -4.77
N GLU A 153 2.87 -9.96 -5.22
CA GLU A 153 3.28 -8.58 -5.50
C GLU A 153 3.92 -7.96 -4.25
N HIS A 154 3.27 -8.09 -3.09
CA HIS A 154 3.82 -7.59 -1.83
C HIS A 154 5.20 -8.21 -1.51
N LEU A 155 5.37 -9.51 -1.72
CA LEU A 155 6.67 -10.17 -1.47
C LEU A 155 7.76 -9.68 -2.45
N TYR A 156 7.49 -9.68 -3.75
CA TYR A 156 8.53 -9.48 -4.76
C TYR A 156 8.76 -8.01 -5.11
N ARG A 157 7.69 -7.21 -5.26
CA ARG A 157 7.77 -5.78 -5.57
C ARG A 157 8.12 -4.96 -4.34
N TRP A 158 7.44 -5.21 -3.21
CA TRP A 158 7.64 -4.39 -2.00
C TRP A 158 8.80 -4.87 -1.14
N HIS A 159 8.93 -6.18 -0.94
CA HIS A 159 9.94 -6.76 -0.06
C HIS A 159 11.17 -7.35 -0.79
N GLY A 160 11.23 -7.29 -2.13
CA GLY A 160 12.38 -7.81 -2.88
C GLY A 160 12.63 -9.30 -2.71
N GLY A 161 11.58 -10.08 -2.42
CA GLY A 161 11.64 -11.53 -2.21
C GLY A 161 11.87 -11.98 -0.75
N ASN A 162 12.02 -11.04 0.20
CA ASN A 162 12.17 -11.37 1.62
C ASN A 162 11.41 -10.40 2.52
N PHE A 163 10.35 -10.87 3.22
CA PHE A 163 9.55 -10.08 4.15
C PHE A 163 10.32 -9.44 5.31
N GLN A 164 11.56 -9.85 5.56
CA GLN A 164 12.44 -9.21 6.54
C GLN A 164 13.04 -7.88 6.05
N ASN A 165 12.99 -7.61 4.75
CA ASN A 165 13.43 -6.33 4.21
C ASN A 165 12.42 -5.24 4.58
N GLU A 166 12.89 -4.09 5.03
CA GLU A 166 12.05 -2.98 5.47
C GLU A 166 11.52 -2.17 4.29
N THR A 167 10.27 -1.71 4.40
CA THR A 167 9.62 -0.83 3.43
C THR A 167 9.58 0.61 3.92
N LEU A 168 9.95 1.55 3.03
CA LEU A 168 10.11 2.98 3.31
C LEU A 168 9.19 3.84 2.44
N GLY A 169 7.92 3.43 2.31
CA GLY A 169 6.90 4.17 1.54
C GLY A 169 6.92 3.88 0.03
N LYS A 170 7.91 3.15 -0.46
CA LYS A 170 8.08 2.79 -1.88
C LYS A 170 8.51 1.32 -2.01
N PRO A 171 8.20 0.67 -3.15
CA PRO A 171 8.63 -0.70 -3.41
C PRO A 171 10.14 -0.80 -3.53
N LEU A 172 10.74 -1.86 -2.98
CA LEU A 172 12.17 -2.14 -3.10
C LEU A 172 12.58 -2.61 -4.50
N ASN A 173 11.65 -3.21 -5.24
CA ASN A 173 11.87 -3.65 -6.61
C ASN A 173 10.76 -3.12 -7.55
N PRO A 174 10.86 -1.86 -8.00
CA PRO A 174 9.86 -1.24 -8.87
C PRO A 174 9.78 -1.85 -10.27
N LEU A 175 10.75 -2.69 -10.66
CA LEU A 175 10.79 -3.38 -11.95
C LEU A 175 9.86 -4.61 -11.98
N VAL A 176 9.51 -5.16 -10.82
CA VAL A 176 8.46 -6.18 -10.73
C VAL A 176 7.13 -5.49 -11.00
N PRO A 177 6.36 -5.88 -12.04
CA PRO A 177 5.09 -5.24 -12.35
C PRO A 177 4.09 -5.42 -11.21
N GLU A 178 3.08 -4.57 -11.20
CA GLU A 178 1.92 -4.75 -10.33
C GLU A 178 1.03 -5.84 -10.91
N ASP A 179 0.29 -6.56 -10.05
CA ASP A 179 -0.49 -7.70 -10.51
C ASP A 179 -1.73 -7.29 -11.33
N PHE A 180 -2.35 -6.15 -10.98
CA PHE A 180 -3.61 -5.66 -11.58
C PHE A 180 -3.65 -4.14 -11.68
#